data_AF-M9LMM6-F1
#
_entry.id   AF-M9LMM6-F1
#
_cell.length_a   1.000
_cell.length_b   1.000
_cell.length_c   1.000
_cell.angle_alpha   90.00
_cell.angle_beta   90.00
_cell.angle_gamma   90.00
#
_symmetry.space_group_name_H-M   'P 1'
#
loop_
_entity.id
_entity.type
_entity.pdbx_description
1 polymer ?
#
loop_
_entity_poly.entity_id
_entity_poly.type
_entity_poly.pdbx_seq_one_letter_code
_entity_poly.pdbx_strand_id
1 'polypeptide(L)'
;MASTSVFRAVAVGMRTTAAGLPCASSALPRSAVAHSFPSHHTRGFASTPTRRANAPSSLPSTSQAAPPAAASPSPEVPAGANAAESVADPNAFQGGFEFLQPWVPTIHNLADTLHLSGPHAHALSIFVLAFAVRTAVTLPVTLWQRSKTRKLTEKVLPEWEIMKERIPQVVRARCRRAGMSYEQFNVEAQKELKAELAKLLRKHNASPLPAFIGPATVSIPVFLLMTALLRQSALDPATPFASEVLPWWSPTPELAAQFKASTAILADRGFDEAAIAKLKGTMGGPTLADKDATMLGPVSFGMLTLANTELNSWSRRTIAKIRAATSGSDTDAATKTAEKLLAPGSQSQPAKQEEEEPRRVRIITNALRVLAIAFIPIACQAPGVLVVYWLSSGIYTLLQNSLLAVLDRRSELVKTARKRQLLQQQQSR
;
A
#
# COMPACT_ATOMS: atom_id res chain seq x y z
N MET A 1 13.03 -26.46 20.98
CA MET A 1 12.13 -25.43 21.57
C MET A 1 13.05 -24.46 22.31
N ALA A 2 13.19 -23.18 21.98
CA ALA A 2 12.22 -22.10 21.72
C ALA A 2 12.08 -21.15 22.93
N SER A 3 12.94 -20.13 22.99
CA SER A 3 12.59 -18.76 23.42
C SER A 3 13.64 -17.79 22.84
N THR A 4 13.28 -16.78 22.05
CA THR A 4 12.82 -15.41 22.40
C THR A 4 13.73 -14.60 23.32
N SER A 5 14.00 -13.35 22.90
CA SER A 5 14.55 -12.20 23.67
C SER A 5 16.04 -11.83 23.53
N VAL A 6 16.45 -11.32 22.35
CA VAL A 6 17.60 -10.38 22.22
C VAL A 6 17.26 -9.24 21.25
N PHE A 7 16.43 -8.28 21.69
CA PHE A 7 16.19 -7.02 20.97
C PHE A 7 15.89 -5.85 21.93
N ARG A 8 16.90 -5.38 22.66
CA ARG A 8 16.93 -4.04 23.26
C ARG A 8 18.38 -3.57 23.47
N ALA A 9 18.56 -2.25 23.44
CA ALA A 9 19.77 -1.50 23.83
C ALA A 9 21.09 -1.82 23.10
N VAL A 10 21.31 -1.13 21.98
CA VAL A 10 22.52 -0.28 21.82
C VAL A 10 22.01 1.10 21.39
N ALA A 11 22.60 2.17 21.91
CA ALA A 11 22.11 3.54 21.76
C ALA A 11 23.26 4.58 21.75
N VAL A 12 22.90 5.86 21.54
CA VAL A 12 23.75 7.06 21.65
C VAL A 12 24.79 7.24 20.53
N GLY A 13 25.05 8.49 20.09
CA GLY A 13 26.37 8.78 19.49
C GLY A 13 26.58 9.90 18.47
N MET A 14 25.65 10.82 18.15
CA MET A 14 26.00 12.00 17.30
C MET A 14 25.33 13.33 17.71
N ARG A 15 26.13 14.19 18.36
CA ARG A 15 26.16 15.68 18.26
C ARG A 15 27.62 16.00 17.85
N THR A 16 28.00 17.08 17.16
CA THR A 16 27.72 18.52 17.31
C THR A 16 27.73 19.21 15.91
N THR A 17 27.81 20.53 15.63
CA THR A 17 27.86 21.85 16.35
C THR A 17 27.57 22.96 15.29
N ALA A 18 27.26 24.23 15.58
CA ALA A 18 26.25 24.83 16.48
C ALA A 18 26.24 26.37 16.27
N ALA A 19 25.18 26.95 15.71
CA ALA A 19 24.95 28.41 15.66
C ALA A 19 23.43 28.70 15.50
N GLY A 20 22.80 29.63 16.23
CA GLY A 20 23.27 30.34 17.43
C GLY A 20 22.25 31.37 17.95
N LEU A 21 22.22 31.56 19.28
CA LEU A 21 21.50 32.64 20.03
C LEU A 21 19.94 32.52 20.07
N PRO A 22 19.20 33.25 20.96
CA PRO A 22 19.01 32.81 22.35
C PRO A 22 17.57 33.00 22.94
N CYS A 23 17.44 32.75 24.27
CA CYS A 23 16.28 33.01 25.16
C CYS A 23 15.07 32.06 25.02
N ALA A 24 14.29 31.72 26.07
CA ALA A 24 14.35 32.08 27.51
C ALA A 24 14.02 30.86 28.42
N SER A 25 14.07 31.02 29.75
CA SER A 25 13.99 29.92 30.74
C SER A 25 12.65 29.80 31.47
N SER A 26 12.21 28.56 31.75
CA SER A 26 11.45 28.19 32.96
C SER A 26 11.47 26.66 33.17
N ALA A 27 10.98 26.21 34.33
CA ALA A 27 11.79 25.39 35.23
C ALA A 27 10.97 24.42 36.11
N LEU A 28 11.60 23.29 36.48
CA LEU A 28 11.18 22.32 37.52
C LEU A 28 9.89 21.49 37.21
N PRO A 29 9.60 20.41 37.95
CA PRO A 29 10.52 19.30 38.27
C PRO A 29 9.91 17.89 38.01
N ARG A 30 10.72 16.85 38.26
CA ARG A 30 10.30 15.43 38.25
C ARG A 30 9.58 15.01 39.53
N SER A 31 8.78 13.95 39.45
CA SER A 31 8.63 12.95 40.52
C SER A 31 8.63 11.53 39.93
N ALA A 32 8.88 10.50 40.74
CA ALA A 32 8.98 9.10 40.31
C ALA A 32 8.61 8.13 41.45
N VAL A 33 7.91 7.05 41.12
CA VAL A 33 7.62 5.91 42.01
C VAL A 33 7.70 4.60 41.20
N ALA A 34 8.05 3.49 41.85
CA ALA A 34 8.18 2.15 41.27
C ALA A 34 7.47 1.09 42.14
N HIS A 35 7.79 -0.20 41.94
CA HIS A 35 7.25 -1.39 42.64
C HIS A 35 5.80 -1.78 42.24
N SER A 36 5.38 -3.05 42.29
CA SER A 36 6.10 -4.34 42.15
C SER A 36 5.09 -5.47 41.89
N PHE A 37 5.51 -6.57 41.24
CA PHE A 37 4.73 -7.82 41.21
C PHE A 37 4.71 -8.50 42.60
N PRO A 38 3.77 -9.44 42.83
CA PRO A 38 4.12 -10.85 42.67
C PRO A 38 3.10 -11.67 41.86
N SER A 39 3.43 -12.94 41.61
CA SER A 39 2.64 -13.91 40.85
C SER A 39 2.24 -15.11 41.70
N HIS A 40 1.20 -15.86 41.30
CA HIS A 40 0.93 -17.21 41.80
C HIS A 40 0.37 -18.12 40.71
N HIS A 41 0.73 -19.42 40.76
CA HIS A 41 0.23 -20.48 39.88
C HIS A 41 -0.75 -21.39 40.63
N THR A 42 -1.77 -21.93 39.94
CA THR A 42 -2.13 -23.36 40.09
C THR A 42 -2.92 -23.96 38.91
N ARG A 43 -2.87 -25.30 38.86
CA ARG A 43 -3.57 -26.30 38.01
C ARG A 43 -5.12 -26.12 38.01
N GLY A 44 -5.90 -26.71 37.09
CA GLY A 44 -5.59 -27.55 35.91
C GLY A 44 -6.55 -28.76 35.74
N PHE A 45 -6.69 -29.28 34.51
CA PHE A 45 -7.59 -30.40 34.09
C PHE A 45 -9.12 -30.07 34.19
N ALA A 46 -10.06 -30.75 33.51
CA ALA A 46 -10.00 -31.98 32.71
C ALA A 46 -10.83 -31.93 31.39
N SER A 47 -10.77 -33.03 30.63
CA SER A 47 -11.37 -33.34 29.32
C SER A 47 -12.88 -33.67 29.32
N THR A 48 -13.59 -33.26 28.24
CA THR A 48 -14.51 -34.01 27.31
C THR A 48 -15.30 -35.28 27.76
N PRO A 49 -16.33 -35.82 27.03
CA PRO A 49 -16.92 -35.42 25.72
C PRO A 49 -18.47 -35.54 25.55
N THR A 50 -18.95 -35.15 24.35
CA THR A 50 -20.11 -35.70 23.59
C THR A 50 -21.48 -35.97 24.25
N ARG A 51 -22.54 -35.42 23.62
CA ARG A 51 -23.50 -36.26 22.85
C ARG A 51 -24.07 -35.49 21.62
N ARG A 52 -24.58 -36.24 20.65
CA ARG A 52 -25.05 -35.86 19.31
C ARG A 52 -26.45 -36.46 19.08
N ALA A 53 -27.44 -35.68 18.61
CA ALA A 53 -28.52 -36.13 17.71
C ALA A 53 -29.61 -35.06 17.46
N ASN A 54 -29.86 -34.80 16.17
CA ASN A 54 -31.15 -34.82 15.47
C ASN A 54 -32.36 -33.95 15.91
N ALA A 55 -32.74 -33.04 15.01
CA ALA A 55 -34.13 -32.63 14.70
C ALA A 55 -34.86 -33.78 13.90
N PRO A 56 -36.12 -33.67 13.39
CA PRO A 56 -36.91 -32.46 13.08
C PRO A 56 -38.45 -32.51 13.28
N SER A 57 -39.13 -31.46 12.78
CA SER A 57 -40.55 -31.40 12.32
C SER A 57 -41.68 -31.74 13.32
N SER A 58 -42.65 -30.85 13.56
CA SER A 58 -43.68 -30.51 12.57
C SER A 58 -44.60 -29.33 12.98
N LEU A 59 -45.27 -28.76 11.98
CA LEU A 59 -46.45 -27.88 12.04
C LEU A 59 -47.63 -28.65 11.39
N PRO A 60 -48.93 -28.40 11.67
CA PRO A 60 -49.57 -27.13 11.26
C PRO A 60 -50.86 -26.65 12.00
N SER A 61 -51.28 -25.41 11.65
CA SER A 61 -52.70 -24.93 11.50
C SER A 61 -53.66 -24.81 12.71
N THR A 62 -54.76 -24.04 12.69
CA THR A 62 -55.14 -22.74 12.05
C THR A 62 -56.49 -22.27 12.66
N SER A 63 -56.75 -20.95 12.72
CA SER A 63 -58.08 -20.27 12.66
C SER A 63 -58.78 -19.75 13.95
N GLN A 64 -59.60 -18.71 13.70
CA GLN A 64 -60.67 -18.08 14.50
C GLN A 64 -60.31 -17.22 15.75
N ALA A 65 -61.06 -16.17 16.14
CA ALA A 65 -61.75 -15.10 15.37
C ALA A 65 -62.37 -14.01 16.30
N ALA A 66 -62.07 -12.73 16.01
CA ALA A 66 -62.95 -11.55 16.25
C ALA A 66 -63.19 -11.08 17.75
N PRO A 67 -63.94 -9.97 18.03
CA PRO A 67 -63.59 -8.96 19.07
C PRO A 67 -64.78 -8.73 20.08
N PRO A 68 -65.01 -7.58 20.81
CA PRO A 68 -64.34 -6.28 20.81
C PRO A 68 -64.24 -5.44 22.14
N ALA A 69 -63.62 -4.26 22.00
CA ALA A 69 -63.95 -2.96 22.61
C ALA A 69 -63.48 -2.52 24.03
N ALA A 70 -63.04 -1.24 24.05
CA ALA A 70 -63.20 -0.20 25.08
C ALA A 70 -62.10 0.09 26.16
N ALA A 71 -61.81 1.41 26.25
CA ALA A 71 -61.34 2.21 27.40
C ALA A 71 -59.91 2.05 28.00
N SER A 72 -59.16 3.17 27.93
CA SER A 72 -57.98 3.54 28.77
C SER A 72 -58.44 4.10 30.15
N PRO A 73 -57.58 4.47 31.15
CA PRO A 73 -56.20 5.00 31.03
C PRO A 73 -55.14 4.46 32.04
N SER A 74 -53.92 5.01 31.96
CA SER A 74 -52.73 4.74 32.81
C SER A 74 -52.82 5.36 34.22
N PRO A 75 -51.91 5.03 35.18
CA PRO A 75 -50.59 5.70 35.23
C PRO A 75 -49.36 4.86 35.70
N GLU A 76 -48.16 5.36 35.33
CA GLU A 76 -46.87 5.40 36.07
C GLU A 76 -46.26 4.09 36.71
N VAL A 77 -45.15 3.50 36.19
CA VAL A 77 -43.69 3.87 36.37
C VAL A 77 -43.06 3.26 37.66
N PRO A 78 -41.77 2.82 37.76
CA PRO A 78 -40.62 2.82 36.82
C PRO A 78 -39.89 1.46 36.58
N ALA A 79 -38.84 1.50 35.74
CA ALA A 79 -37.57 0.75 35.79
C ALA A 79 -37.52 -0.80 35.71
N GLY A 80 -37.03 -1.30 34.57
CA GLY A 80 -36.41 -2.62 34.41
C GLY A 80 -35.34 -2.56 33.29
N ALA A 81 -34.08 -2.86 33.59
CA ALA A 81 -32.96 -2.50 32.72
C ALA A 81 -32.88 -3.32 31.42
N ASN A 82 -32.77 -2.62 30.27
CA ASN A 82 -32.45 -3.25 28.99
C ASN A 82 -31.02 -3.80 28.97
N ALA A 83 -30.87 -5.06 28.58
CA ALA A 83 -29.58 -5.73 28.53
C ALA A 83 -28.86 -5.50 27.20
N ALA A 84 -27.91 -4.56 27.19
CA ALA A 84 -26.71 -4.57 26.36
C ALA A 84 -26.87 -4.77 24.84
N GLU A 85 -27.57 -3.86 24.15
CA GLU A 85 -27.09 -3.46 22.82
C GLU A 85 -25.81 -2.63 23.00
N SER A 86 -24.65 -3.25 22.77
CA SER A 86 -23.38 -2.53 22.67
C SER A 86 -23.31 -1.81 21.32
N VAL A 87 -24.06 -0.71 21.19
CA VAL A 87 -23.88 0.24 20.09
C VAL A 87 -22.43 0.72 20.11
N ALA A 88 -21.65 0.30 19.14
CA ALA A 88 -20.29 0.83 18.96
C ALA A 88 -20.42 2.29 18.52
N ASP A 89 -19.92 3.22 19.33
CA ASP A 89 -19.93 4.65 19.04
C ASP A 89 -19.41 4.93 17.61
N PRO A 90 -20.24 5.42 16.68
CA PRO A 90 -19.79 5.72 15.31
C PRO A 90 -18.69 6.79 15.31
N ASN A 91 -18.70 7.66 16.33
CA ASN A 91 -17.73 8.71 16.56
C ASN A 91 -16.34 8.19 16.99
N ALA A 92 -16.22 6.96 17.51
CA ALA A 92 -14.97 6.45 18.09
C ALA A 92 -13.80 6.32 17.07
N PHE A 93 -14.10 6.26 15.77
CA PHE A 93 -13.11 6.30 14.69
C PHE A 93 -13.05 7.64 13.93
N GLN A 94 -13.89 8.62 14.31
CA GLN A 94 -14.07 9.86 13.56
C GLN A 94 -12.95 10.90 13.84
N GLY A 95 -12.45 10.94 15.07
CA GLY A 95 -11.43 11.90 15.54
C GLY A 95 -10.01 11.75 14.96
N GLY A 96 -9.78 10.80 14.04
CA GLY A 96 -8.42 10.53 13.50
C GLY A 96 -7.90 11.55 12.48
N PHE A 97 -8.79 12.34 11.86
CA PHE A 97 -8.45 13.18 10.69
C PHE A 97 -9.15 14.56 10.70
N GLU A 98 -9.59 15.06 11.85
CA GLU A 98 -10.34 16.33 11.95
C GLU A 98 -9.57 17.54 11.39
N PHE A 99 -8.24 17.54 11.50
CA PHE A 99 -7.35 18.57 10.93
C PHE A 99 -7.40 18.68 9.39
N LEU A 100 -8.08 17.76 8.69
CA LEU A 100 -8.32 17.84 7.25
C LEU A 100 -9.58 18.65 6.90
N GLN A 101 -10.50 18.87 7.85
CA GLN A 101 -11.76 19.62 7.62
C GLN A 101 -11.56 21.02 6.99
N PRO A 102 -10.56 21.85 7.39
CA PRO A 102 -10.32 23.15 6.77
C PRO A 102 -10.00 23.10 5.26
N TRP A 103 -9.64 21.94 4.72
CA TRP A 103 -9.29 21.72 3.32
C TRP A 103 -10.45 21.16 2.48
N VAL A 104 -11.58 20.76 3.11
CA VAL A 104 -12.78 20.28 2.40
C VAL A 104 -13.34 21.32 1.42
N PRO A 105 -13.48 22.61 1.76
CA PRO A 105 -13.93 23.62 0.80
C PRO A 105 -12.98 23.79 -0.39
N THR A 106 -11.67 23.58 -0.20
CA THR A 106 -10.68 23.63 -1.29
C THR A 106 -10.87 22.48 -2.28
N ILE A 107 -11.34 21.33 -1.81
CA ILE A 107 -11.68 20.17 -2.65
C ILE A 107 -13.01 20.39 -3.39
N HIS A 108 -14.01 21.01 -2.75
CA HIS A 108 -15.29 21.32 -3.40
C HIS A 108 -15.11 22.27 -4.59
N ASN A 109 -14.41 23.40 -4.38
CA ASN A 109 -14.13 24.43 -5.39
C ASN A 109 -13.00 24.05 -6.37
N LEU A 110 -12.51 22.80 -6.33
CA LEU A 110 -11.32 22.39 -7.09
C LEU A 110 -11.55 22.40 -8.61
N ALA A 111 -12.76 22.08 -9.06
CA ALA A 111 -13.13 22.16 -10.47
C ALA A 111 -13.07 23.61 -10.99
N ASP A 112 -13.63 24.54 -10.22
CA ASP A 112 -13.68 25.98 -10.54
C ASP A 112 -12.28 26.61 -10.54
N THR A 113 -11.45 26.31 -9.53
CA THR A 113 -10.05 26.80 -9.50
C THR A 113 -9.22 26.30 -10.69
N LEU A 114 -9.48 25.08 -11.18
CA LEU A 114 -8.86 24.54 -12.39
C LEU A 114 -9.59 24.96 -13.68
N HIS A 115 -10.65 25.77 -13.58
CA HIS A 115 -11.48 26.25 -14.69
C HIS A 115 -12.04 25.13 -15.58
N LEU A 116 -12.35 23.98 -14.97
CA LEU A 116 -12.84 22.79 -15.67
C LEU A 116 -14.36 22.86 -15.84
N SER A 117 -14.83 22.93 -17.09
CA SER A 117 -16.24 22.85 -17.44
C SER A 117 -16.57 21.56 -18.20
N GLY A 118 -17.72 20.96 -17.90
CA GLY A 118 -18.18 19.71 -18.52
C GLY A 118 -18.96 18.82 -17.55
N PRO A 119 -19.46 17.66 -18.01
CA PRO A 119 -20.31 16.76 -17.20
C PRO A 119 -19.55 15.96 -16.14
N HIS A 120 -18.20 15.99 -16.14
CA HIS A 120 -17.33 15.25 -15.22
C HIS A 120 -16.19 16.14 -14.67
N ALA A 121 -16.52 17.39 -14.31
CA ALA A 121 -15.56 18.42 -13.94
C ALA A 121 -14.85 18.12 -12.60
N HIS A 122 -15.58 17.64 -11.59
CA HIS A 122 -15.02 17.27 -10.30
C HIS A 122 -14.22 15.97 -10.38
N ALA A 123 -14.65 14.96 -11.15
CA ALA A 123 -13.88 13.76 -11.37
C ALA A 123 -12.55 14.05 -12.09
N LEU A 124 -12.57 14.94 -13.08
CA LEU A 124 -11.36 15.39 -13.78
C LEU A 124 -10.45 16.23 -12.86
N SER A 125 -11.02 17.09 -12.00
CA SER A 125 -10.23 17.88 -11.05
C SER A 125 -9.51 16.98 -10.02
N ILE A 126 -10.17 15.92 -9.54
CA ILE A 126 -9.56 14.89 -8.68
C ILE A 126 -8.50 14.06 -9.42
N PHE A 127 -8.70 13.73 -10.70
CA PHE A 127 -7.69 13.06 -11.53
C PHE A 127 -6.42 13.93 -11.67
N VAL A 128 -6.59 15.22 -11.99
CA VAL A 128 -5.49 16.19 -12.12
C VAL A 128 -4.77 16.37 -10.78
N LEU A 129 -5.50 16.53 -9.66
CA LEU A 129 -4.92 16.64 -8.33
C LEU A 129 -4.13 15.40 -7.93
N ALA A 130 -4.62 14.19 -8.23
CA ALA A 130 -3.89 12.95 -7.98
C ALA A 130 -2.56 12.91 -8.74
N PHE A 131 -2.55 13.31 -10.02
CA PHE A 131 -1.34 13.42 -10.82
C PHE A 131 -0.38 14.51 -10.30
N ALA A 132 -0.90 15.66 -9.87
CA ALA A 132 -0.12 16.76 -9.31
C ALA A 132 0.57 16.36 -8.00
N VAL A 133 -0.19 15.82 -7.03
CA VAL A 133 0.33 15.38 -5.72
C VAL A 133 1.35 14.26 -5.89
N ARG A 134 1.09 13.26 -6.76
CA ARG A 134 2.07 12.20 -7.06
C ARG A 134 3.34 12.75 -7.71
N THR A 135 3.25 13.75 -8.59
CA THR A 135 4.41 14.35 -9.26
C THR A 135 5.22 15.25 -8.34
N ALA A 136 4.58 16.04 -7.48
CA ALA A 136 5.26 16.89 -6.50
C ALA A 136 5.94 16.06 -5.39
N VAL A 137 5.26 15.04 -4.86
CA VAL A 137 5.70 14.36 -3.63
C VAL A 137 6.32 12.98 -3.89
N THR A 138 5.71 12.13 -4.72
CA THR A 138 6.18 10.76 -4.94
C THR A 138 7.33 10.69 -5.95
N LEU A 139 7.27 11.43 -7.06
CA LEU A 139 8.27 11.34 -8.13
C LEU A 139 9.71 11.63 -7.66
N PRO A 140 10.01 12.72 -6.91
CA PRO A 140 11.38 13.00 -6.44
C PRO A 140 11.93 11.87 -5.56
N VAL A 141 11.10 11.31 -4.67
CA VAL A 141 11.47 10.19 -3.79
C VAL A 141 11.77 8.94 -4.60
N THR A 142 10.99 8.62 -5.63
CA THR A 142 11.28 7.46 -6.51
C THR A 142 12.56 7.65 -7.34
N LEU A 143 12.85 8.87 -7.81
CA LEU A 143 14.09 9.15 -8.56
C LEU A 143 15.33 9.04 -7.66
N TRP A 144 15.26 9.58 -6.43
CA TRP A 144 16.29 9.40 -5.40
C TRP A 144 16.50 7.91 -5.04
N GLN A 145 15.40 7.18 -4.83
CA GLN A 145 15.39 5.76 -4.50
C GLN A 145 16.04 4.92 -5.61
N ARG A 146 15.64 5.15 -6.88
CA ARG A 146 16.23 4.49 -8.04
C ARG A 146 17.71 4.85 -8.21
N SER A 147 18.12 6.09 -7.94
CA SER A 147 19.53 6.50 -7.93
C SER A 147 20.36 5.75 -6.87
N LYS A 148 19.82 5.55 -5.67
CA LYS A 148 20.43 4.69 -4.62
C LYS A 148 20.54 3.23 -5.08
N THR A 149 19.46 2.63 -5.59
CA THR A 149 19.45 1.24 -6.10
C THR A 149 20.41 1.03 -7.27
N ARG A 150 20.54 2.02 -8.16
CA ARG A 150 21.49 2.00 -9.27
C ARG A 150 22.93 2.00 -8.78
N LYS A 151 23.30 2.84 -7.80
CA LYS A 151 24.64 2.82 -7.18
C LYS A 151 24.97 1.49 -6.49
N LEU A 152 23.97 0.89 -5.83
CA LEU A 152 24.10 -0.44 -5.22
C LEU A 152 24.40 -1.52 -6.28
N THR A 153 23.68 -1.52 -7.40
CA THR A 153 23.80 -2.52 -8.46
C THR A 153 25.04 -2.32 -9.35
N GLU A 154 25.36 -1.08 -9.75
CA GLU A 154 26.46 -0.80 -10.69
C GLU A 154 27.84 -0.73 -10.03
N LYS A 155 27.94 -0.49 -8.71
CA LYS A 155 29.24 -0.28 -8.02
C LYS A 155 29.46 -1.23 -6.84
N VAL A 156 28.51 -1.29 -5.91
CA VAL A 156 28.69 -2.11 -4.69
C VAL A 156 28.64 -3.59 -4.99
N LEU A 157 27.67 -4.06 -5.78
CA LEU A 157 27.51 -5.49 -6.10
C LEU A 157 28.76 -6.13 -6.75
N PRO A 158 29.40 -5.54 -7.79
CA PRO A 158 30.61 -6.12 -8.38
C PRO A 158 31.85 -6.05 -7.45
N GLU A 159 32.04 -4.95 -6.70
CA GLU A 159 33.11 -4.89 -5.68
C GLU A 159 32.89 -5.96 -4.59
N TRP A 160 31.64 -6.18 -4.18
CA TRP A 160 31.26 -7.12 -3.12
C TRP A 160 31.56 -8.58 -3.47
N GLU A 161 31.23 -9.04 -4.68
CA GLU A 161 31.47 -10.44 -5.06
C GLU A 161 32.96 -10.80 -5.05
N ILE A 162 33.84 -9.87 -5.48
CA ILE A 162 35.30 -10.04 -5.42
C ILE A 162 35.80 -10.13 -3.96
N MET A 163 35.22 -9.34 -3.05
CA MET A 163 35.56 -9.39 -1.61
C MET A 163 35.07 -10.68 -0.94
N LYS A 164 33.86 -11.12 -1.30
CA LYS A 164 33.18 -12.33 -0.81
C LYS A 164 33.94 -13.63 -1.12
N GLU A 165 34.67 -13.70 -2.23
CA GLU A 165 35.58 -14.82 -2.52
C GLU A 165 36.88 -14.75 -1.72
N ARG A 166 37.47 -13.55 -1.58
CA ARG A 166 38.81 -13.35 -1.00
C ARG A 166 38.82 -13.40 0.53
N ILE A 167 37.84 -12.78 1.19
CA ILE A 167 37.79 -12.68 2.66
C ILE A 167 37.79 -14.07 3.34
N PRO A 168 36.93 -15.03 2.96
CA PRO A 168 36.93 -16.35 3.59
C PRO A 168 38.25 -17.12 3.41
N GLN A 169 38.98 -16.90 2.31
CA GLN A 169 40.30 -17.52 2.10
C GLN A 169 41.34 -16.96 3.08
N VAL A 170 41.37 -15.63 3.25
CA VAL A 170 42.26 -14.94 4.20
C VAL A 170 41.92 -15.33 5.64
N VAL A 171 40.64 -15.32 6.01
CA VAL A 171 40.18 -15.77 7.34
C VAL A 171 40.53 -17.23 7.58
N ARG A 172 40.32 -18.14 6.61
CA ARG A 172 40.71 -19.57 6.72
C ARG A 172 42.23 -19.76 6.86
N ALA A 173 43.04 -18.87 6.28
CA ALA A 173 44.49 -18.86 6.47
C ALA A 173 44.93 -18.25 7.83
N ARG A 174 44.09 -17.41 8.46
CA ARG A 174 44.30 -16.90 9.83
C ARG A 174 43.87 -17.94 10.88
N CYS A 175 42.65 -18.47 10.78
CA CYS A 175 42.10 -19.47 11.70
C CYS A 175 42.95 -20.74 11.77
N ARG A 176 43.45 -21.25 10.64
CA ARG A 176 44.37 -22.42 10.65
C ARG A 176 45.69 -22.16 11.38
N ARG A 177 46.25 -20.95 11.30
CA ARG A 177 47.47 -20.57 12.06
C ARG A 177 47.20 -20.35 13.55
N ALA A 178 45.96 -20.04 13.93
CA ALA A 178 45.53 -19.83 15.30
C ALA A 178 44.88 -21.09 15.95
N GLY A 179 44.86 -22.24 15.27
CA GLY A 179 44.26 -23.48 15.78
C GLY A 179 42.73 -23.42 16.00
N MET A 180 42.04 -22.41 15.48
CA MET A 180 40.62 -22.16 15.79
C MET A 180 39.66 -23.16 15.13
N SER A 181 38.52 -23.41 15.78
CA SER A 181 37.51 -24.37 15.32
C SER A 181 36.77 -23.89 14.07
N TYR A 182 36.12 -24.82 13.36
CA TYR A 182 35.35 -24.50 12.15
C TYR A 182 34.15 -23.58 12.42
N GLU A 183 33.52 -23.68 13.59
CA GLU A 183 32.42 -22.80 14.00
C GLU A 183 32.92 -21.37 14.25
N GLN A 184 34.06 -21.22 14.94
CA GLN A 184 34.71 -19.93 15.16
C GLN A 184 35.13 -19.28 13.82
N PHE A 185 35.66 -20.07 12.89
CA PHE A 185 35.94 -19.63 11.52
C PHE A 185 34.68 -19.08 10.83
N ASN A 186 33.54 -19.79 10.90
CA ASN A 186 32.30 -19.35 10.26
C ASN A 186 31.77 -18.04 10.88
N VAL A 187 31.85 -17.88 12.20
CA VAL A 187 31.45 -16.64 12.90
C VAL A 187 32.35 -15.47 12.51
N GLU A 188 33.68 -15.65 12.55
CA GLU A 188 34.62 -14.56 12.24
C GLU A 188 34.60 -14.19 10.75
N ALA A 189 34.45 -15.16 9.85
CA ALA A 189 34.26 -14.89 8.42
C ALA A 189 32.96 -14.11 8.16
N GLN A 190 31.85 -14.48 8.79
CA GLN A 190 30.59 -13.72 8.71
C GLN A 190 30.70 -12.31 9.28
N LYS A 191 31.53 -12.11 10.31
CA LYS A 191 31.80 -10.82 10.95
C LYS A 191 32.65 -9.91 10.07
N GLU A 192 33.77 -10.39 9.52
CA GLU A 192 34.58 -9.62 8.55
C GLU A 192 33.76 -9.28 7.29
N LEU A 193 33.02 -10.24 6.72
CA LEU A 193 32.15 -10.02 5.57
C LEU A 193 31.14 -8.88 5.82
N LYS A 194 30.45 -8.89 6.98
CA LYS A 194 29.50 -7.83 7.34
C LYS A 194 30.17 -6.47 7.57
N ALA A 195 31.37 -6.46 8.16
CA ALA A 195 32.14 -5.23 8.39
C ALA A 195 32.61 -4.60 7.06
N GLU A 196 33.12 -5.39 6.13
CA GLU A 196 33.53 -4.92 4.81
C GLU A 196 32.33 -4.47 3.95
N LEU A 197 31.20 -5.19 3.99
CA LEU A 197 29.97 -4.74 3.34
C LEU A 197 29.50 -3.38 3.89
N ALA A 198 29.58 -3.17 5.20
CA ALA A 198 29.22 -1.90 5.82
C ALA A 198 30.17 -0.75 5.39
N LYS A 199 31.49 -1.01 5.31
CA LYS A 199 32.47 -0.05 4.75
C LYS A 199 32.15 0.29 3.30
N LEU A 200 31.89 -0.71 2.46
CA LEU A 200 31.59 -0.56 1.03
C LEU A 200 30.28 0.20 0.77
N LEU A 201 29.23 -0.09 1.55
CA LEU A 201 27.95 0.64 1.51
C LEU A 201 28.11 2.10 1.95
N ARG A 202 28.99 2.38 2.92
CA ARG A 202 29.33 3.74 3.36
C ARG A 202 30.14 4.49 2.29
N LYS A 203 31.18 3.87 1.73
CA LYS A 203 32.03 4.39 0.64
C LYS A 203 31.22 4.91 -0.55
N HIS A 204 30.18 4.17 -0.97
CA HIS A 204 29.34 4.53 -2.12
C HIS A 204 27.99 5.20 -1.75
N ASN A 205 27.75 5.48 -0.46
CA ASN A 205 26.48 6.00 0.09
C ASN A 205 25.24 5.21 -0.42
N ALA A 206 25.38 3.89 -0.53
CA ALA A 206 24.45 2.98 -1.22
C ALA A 206 23.56 2.17 -0.26
N SER A 207 23.32 2.70 0.94
CA SER A 207 22.47 2.12 2.00
C SER A 207 21.14 1.54 1.46
N PRO A 208 20.88 0.22 1.56
CA PRO A 208 19.69 -0.38 0.95
C PRO A 208 18.39 -0.06 1.69
N LEU A 209 18.42 0.00 3.03
CA LEU A 209 17.21 0.15 3.84
C LEU A 209 16.45 1.47 3.60
N PRO A 210 17.10 2.65 3.55
CA PRO A 210 16.41 3.90 3.16
C PRO A 210 15.85 3.87 1.73
N ALA A 211 16.50 3.14 0.80
CA ALA A 211 16.04 2.99 -0.58
C ALA A 211 14.92 1.94 -0.74
N PHE A 212 14.71 1.07 0.24
CA PHE A 212 13.56 0.16 0.26
C PHE A 212 12.35 0.79 0.93
N ILE A 213 12.55 1.46 2.07
CA ILE A 213 11.47 1.98 2.92
C ILE A 213 11.00 3.38 2.47
N GLY A 214 11.91 4.24 1.99
CA GLY A 214 11.64 5.65 1.69
C GLY A 214 10.36 5.94 0.89
N PRO A 215 10.12 5.28 -0.27
CA PRO A 215 8.90 5.49 -1.05
C PRO A 215 7.62 5.14 -0.29
N ALA A 216 7.65 4.09 0.53
CA ALA A 216 6.49 3.66 1.31
C ALA A 216 6.19 4.65 2.45
N THR A 217 7.21 5.09 3.19
CA THR A 217 7.07 6.08 4.28
C THR A 217 6.53 7.44 3.85
N VAL A 218 6.70 7.83 2.58
CA VAL A 218 6.13 9.07 2.04
C VAL A 218 4.78 8.82 1.34
N SER A 219 4.69 7.78 0.51
CA SER A 219 3.48 7.58 -0.32
C SER A 219 2.29 7.04 0.46
N ILE A 220 2.50 6.23 1.51
CA ILE A 220 1.39 5.67 2.31
C ILE A 220 0.67 6.78 3.10
N PRO A 221 1.34 7.67 3.87
CA PRO A 221 0.66 8.78 4.53
C PRO A 221 -0.06 9.69 3.55
N VAL A 222 0.57 10.10 2.44
CA VAL A 222 -0.06 10.97 1.44
C VAL A 222 -1.31 10.34 0.83
N PHE A 223 -1.28 9.04 0.53
CA PHE A 223 -2.43 8.31 0.00
C PHE A 223 -3.58 8.20 1.02
N LEU A 224 -3.26 7.93 2.29
CA LEU A 224 -4.25 7.84 3.36
C LEU A 224 -4.87 9.21 3.68
N LEU A 225 -4.07 10.26 3.72
CA LEU A 225 -4.53 11.64 3.96
C LEU A 225 -5.45 12.12 2.82
N MET A 226 -5.08 11.92 1.56
CA MET A 226 -5.98 12.23 0.44
C MET A 226 -7.25 11.37 0.48
N THR A 227 -7.16 10.08 0.80
CA THR A 227 -8.34 9.22 0.94
C THR A 227 -9.26 9.66 2.09
N ALA A 228 -8.70 10.17 3.20
CA ALA A 228 -9.46 10.68 4.34
C ALA A 228 -10.14 12.04 4.02
N LEU A 229 -9.40 12.98 3.41
CA LEU A 229 -9.92 14.29 2.99
C LEU A 229 -11.05 14.13 1.96
N LEU A 230 -10.86 13.31 0.93
CA LEU A 230 -11.91 13.06 -0.07
C LEU A 230 -13.11 12.31 0.51
N ARG A 231 -12.91 11.48 1.55
CA ARG A 231 -14.02 10.84 2.28
C ARG A 231 -14.81 11.86 3.09
N GLN A 232 -14.16 12.78 3.80
CA GLN A 232 -14.84 13.89 4.48
C GLN A 232 -15.61 14.76 3.49
N SER A 233 -14.98 15.12 2.37
CA SER A 233 -15.58 15.93 1.30
C SER A 233 -16.77 15.27 0.60
N ALA A 234 -16.92 13.94 0.70
CA ALA A 234 -18.05 13.17 0.16
C ALA A 234 -19.14 12.84 1.20
N LEU A 235 -18.84 12.99 2.51
CA LEU A 235 -19.81 12.82 3.60
C LEU A 235 -20.47 14.14 4.01
N ASP A 236 -19.97 15.27 3.52
CA ASP A 236 -20.57 16.59 3.69
C ASP A 236 -21.92 16.69 2.92
N PRO A 237 -23.05 16.98 3.61
CA PRO A 237 -24.35 17.15 2.95
C PRO A 237 -24.40 18.24 1.87
N ALA A 238 -23.48 19.21 1.89
CA ALA A 238 -23.38 20.28 0.90
C ALA A 238 -22.47 19.94 -0.30
N THR A 239 -22.00 18.69 -0.42
CA THR A 239 -20.97 18.32 -1.41
C THR A 239 -21.43 18.47 -2.88
N PRO A 240 -20.64 19.14 -3.75
CA PRO A 240 -20.92 19.19 -5.19
C PRO A 240 -20.72 17.83 -5.87
N PHE A 241 -20.12 16.85 -5.19
CA PHE A 241 -20.02 15.47 -5.67
C PHE A 241 -21.38 14.78 -5.82
N ALA A 242 -22.44 15.30 -5.18
CA ALA A 242 -23.81 14.82 -5.34
C ALA A 242 -24.53 15.40 -6.58
N SER A 243 -23.91 16.34 -7.29
CA SER A 243 -24.41 16.88 -8.58
C SER A 243 -23.74 16.25 -9.82
N GLU A 244 -22.68 15.45 -9.64
CA GLU A 244 -21.91 14.87 -10.74
C GLU A 244 -22.00 13.34 -10.75
N VAL A 245 -22.34 12.77 -11.92
CA VAL A 245 -22.42 11.31 -12.14
C VAL A 245 -21.06 10.68 -12.43
N LEU A 246 -20.92 9.39 -12.10
CA LEU A 246 -19.68 8.63 -12.33
C LEU A 246 -19.21 8.69 -13.80
N PRO A 247 -17.92 8.96 -14.10
CA PRO A 247 -17.41 9.09 -15.48
C PRO A 247 -17.49 7.83 -16.35
N TRP A 248 -17.87 6.69 -15.78
CA TRP A 248 -18.07 5.40 -16.46
C TRP A 248 -19.53 4.95 -16.45
N TRP A 249 -20.46 5.78 -15.99
CA TRP A 249 -21.89 5.56 -16.12
C TRP A 249 -22.46 6.39 -17.28
N SER A 250 -23.44 5.82 -17.98
CA SER A 250 -24.26 6.53 -18.95
C SER A 250 -25.71 6.02 -18.88
N PRO A 251 -26.71 6.87 -19.17
CA PRO A 251 -28.10 6.44 -19.22
C PRO A 251 -28.33 5.52 -20.42
N THR A 252 -29.18 4.50 -20.25
CA THR A 252 -29.70 3.74 -21.39
C THR A 252 -30.55 4.65 -22.29
N PRO A 253 -30.66 4.38 -23.61
CA PRO A 253 -31.37 5.28 -24.53
C PRO A 253 -32.86 5.44 -24.17
N GLU A 254 -33.48 4.38 -23.64
CA GLU A 254 -34.85 4.40 -23.12
C GLU A 254 -34.99 5.30 -21.89
N LEU A 255 -34.07 5.20 -20.93
CA LEU A 255 -34.05 6.03 -19.72
C LEU A 255 -33.82 7.51 -20.07
N ALA A 256 -32.91 7.80 -21.00
CA ALA A 256 -32.67 9.15 -21.51
C ALA A 256 -33.92 9.73 -22.20
N ALA A 257 -34.66 8.91 -22.96
CA ALA A 257 -35.92 9.32 -23.58
C ALA A 257 -37.03 9.55 -22.53
N GLN A 258 -37.13 8.70 -21.50
CA GLN A 258 -38.06 8.88 -20.38
C GLN A 258 -37.77 10.17 -19.62
N PHE A 259 -36.52 10.44 -19.23
CA PHE A 259 -36.16 11.71 -18.58
C PHE A 259 -36.43 12.92 -19.47
N LYS A 260 -36.17 12.84 -20.79
CA LYS A 260 -36.50 13.92 -21.74
C LYS A 260 -38.01 14.21 -21.79
N ALA A 261 -38.85 13.16 -21.80
CA ALA A 261 -40.30 13.32 -21.75
C ALA A 261 -40.78 13.88 -20.39
N SER A 262 -40.27 13.35 -19.28
CA SER A 262 -40.64 13.80 -17.93
C SER A 262 -40.23 15.25 -17.66
N THR A 263 -39.04 15.67 -18.11
CA THR A 263 -38.57 17.07 -17.96
C THR A 263 -39.35 18.04 -18.84
N ALA A 264 -39.80 17.64 -20.03
CA ALA A 264 -40.73 18.43 -20.83
C ALA A 264 -42.07 18.63 -20.10
N ILE A 265 -42.67 17.54 -19.59
CA ILE A 265 -43.95 17.60 -18.84
C ILE A 265 -43.85 18.45 -17.56
N LEU A 266 -42.67 18.52 -16.93
CA LEU A 266 -42.42 19.40 -15.78
C LEU A 266 -42.30 20.87 -16.21
N ALA A 267 -41.61 21.16 -17.32
CA ALA A 267 -41.52 22.50 -17.88
C ALA A 267 -42.90 23.03 -18.32
N ASP A 268 -43.71 22.21 -19.01
CA ASP A 268 -45.08 22.53 -19.42
C ASP A 268 -46.02 22.81 -18.22
N ARG A 269 -45.65 22.32 -17.04
CA ARG A 269 -46.37 22.55 -15.76
C ARG A 269 -45.81 23.70 -14.94
N GLY A 270 -44.84 24.46 -15.46
CA GLY A 270 -44.26 25.62 -14.78
C GLY A 270 -43.42 25.27 -13.55
N PHE A 271 -42.79 24.09 -13.50
CA PHE A 271 -41.77 23.82 -12.48
C PHE A 271 -40.54 24.70 -12.69
N ASP A 272 -39.87 25.04 -11.57
CA ASP A 272 -38.64 25.82 -11.56
C ASP A 272 -37.55 25.20 -12.45
N GLU A 273 -36.98 26.02 -13.34
CA GLU A 273 -35.93 25.63 -14.28
C GLU A 273 -34.68 25.12 -13.55
N ALA A 274 -34.36 25.65 -12.37
CA ALA A 274 -33.23 25.16 -11.56
C ALA A 274 -33.46 23.73 -11.04
N ALA A 275 -34.70 23.39 -10.67
CA ALA A 275 -35.07 22.02 -10.28
C ALA A 275 -35.02 21.05 -11.48
N ILE A 276 -35.51 21.49 -12.65
CA ILE A 276 -35.45 20.72 -13.90
C ILE A 276 -34.00 20.51 -14.34
N ALA A 277 -33.14 21.52 -14.23
CA ALA A 277 -31.70 21.42 -14.50
C ALA A 277 -31.00 20.42 -13.58
N LYS A 278 -31.33 20.41 -12.28
CA LYS A 278 -30.77 19.44 -11.32
C LYS A 278 -31.16 17.99 -11.66
N LEU A 279 -32.42 17.75 -12.04
CA LEU A 279 -32.90 16.43 -12.49
C LEU A 279 -32.21 15.99 -13.79
N LYS A 280 -32.04 16.91 -14.74
CA LYS A 280 -31.38 16.70 -16.03
C LYS A 280 -29.87 16.44 -15.91
N GLY A 281 -29.23 17.00 -14.88
CA GLY A 281 -27.80 16.84 -14.61
C GLY A 281 -27.39 15.42 -14.21
N THR A 282 -28.17 14.77 -13.34
CA THR A 282 -27.84 13.41 -12.85
C THR A 282 -28.59 12.28 -13.54
N MET A 283 -29.78 12.51 -14.11
CA MET A 283 -30.60 11.50 -14.79
C MET A 283 -30.80 10.20 -13.96
N GLY A 284 -30.83 10.31 -12.63
CA GLY A 284 -30.93 9.16 -11.72
C GLY A 284 -29.72 8.23 -11.67
N GLY A 285 -28.59 8.60 -12.29
CA GLY A 285 -27.33 7.84 -12.22
C GLY A 285 -26.62 7.97 -10.87
N PRO A 286 -25.75 7.02 -10.50
CA PRO A 286 -24.93 7.10 -9.29
C PRO A 286 -23.97 8.30 -9.36
N THR A 287 -23.87 9.03 -8.25
CA THR A 287 -23.02 10.24 -8.15
C THR A 287 -21.62 9.94 -7.64
N LEU A 288 -20.74 10.94 -7.64
CA LEU A 288 -19.41 10.85 -7.01
C LEU A 288 -19.46 10.73 -5.47
N ALA A 289 -20.56 11.17 -4.83
CA ALA A 289 -20.79 10.99 -3.40
C ALA A 289 -21.29 9.56 -3.06
N ASP A 290 -22.07 8.96 -3.96
CA ASP A 290 -22.60 7.61 -3.79
C ASP A 290 -21.55 6.51 -3.91
N LYS A 291 -21.90 5.29 -3.49
CA LYS A 291 -21.14 4.07 -3.81
C LYS A 291 -21.37 3.67 -5.26
N ASP A 292 -20.34 3.15 -5.92
CA ASP A 292 -20.47 2.69 -7.31
C ASP A 292 -21.29 1.40 -7.45
N ALA A 293 -22.60 1.59 -7.65
CA ALA A 293 -23.56 0.52 -7.92
C ALA A 293 -23.33 -0.20 -9.27
N THR A 294 -22.53 0.36 -10.19
CA THR A 294 -22.24 -0.28 -11.50
C THR A 294 -21.19 -1.38 -11.41
N MET A 295 -20.44 -1.45 -10.29
CA MET A 295 -19.24 -2.28 -10.10
C MET A 295 -18.06 -2.01 -11.05
N LEU A 296 -18.23 -1.17 -12.09
CA LEU A 296 -17.22 -0.93 -13.13
C LEU A 296 -15.95 -0.28 -12.55
N GLY A 297 -16.10 0.71 -11.66
CA GLY A 297 -14.99 1.37 -10.97
C GLY A 297 -14.22 0.41 -10.05
N PRO A 298 -14.87 -0.25 -9.06
CA PRO A 298 -14.24 -1.25 -8.20
C PRO A 298 -13.51 -2.38 -8.94
N VAL A 299 -14.12 -2.94 -9.99
CA VAL A 299 -13.49 -4.00 -10.80
C VAL A 299 -12.31 -3.46 -11.59
N SER A 300 -12.44 -2.28 -12.21
CA SER A 300 -11.34 -1.62 -12.93
C SER A 300 -10.18 -1.29 -11.99
N PHE A 301 -10.45 -0.89 -10.74
CA PHE A 301 -9.42 -0.63 -9.74
C PHE A 301 -8.69 -1.92 -9.29
N GLY A 302 -9.42 -3.03 -9.13
CA GLY A 302 -8.83 -4.34 -8.89
C GLY A 302 -7.92 -4.80 -10.04
N MET A 303 -8.39 -4.68 -11.29
CA MET A 303 -7.61 -4.99 -12.50
C MET A 303 -6.37 -4.10 -12.64
N LEU A 304 -6.50 -2.80 -12.39
CA LEU A 304 -5.39 -1.84 -12.41
C LEU A 304 -4.36 -2.10 -11.32
N THR A 305 -4.80 -2.52 -10.13
CA THR A 305 -3.92 -2.95 -9.05
C THR A 305 -3.18 -4.22 -9.44
N LEU A 306 -3.87 -5.21 -10.00
CA LEU A 306 -3.26 -6.44 -10.53
C LEU A 306 -2.21 -6.12 -11.61
N ALA A 307 -2.54 -5.27 -12.59
CA ALA A 307 -1.62 -4.83 -13.65
C ALA A 307 -0.37 -4.13 -13.09
N ASN A 308 -0.52 -3.30 -12.06
CA ASN A 308 0.61 -2.69 -11.35
C ASN A 308 1.50 -3.73 -10.64
N THR A 309 0.94 -4.81 -10.09
CA THR A 309 1.73 -5.90 -9.49
C THR A 309 2.46 -6.74 -10.55
N GLU A 310 1.81 -7.05 -11.68
CA GLU A 310 2.43 -7.77 -12.80
C GLU A 310 3.57 -6.98 -13.43
N LEU A 311 3.35 -5.69 -13.74
CA LEU A 311 4.39 -4.80 -14.30
C LEU A 311 5.63 -4.74 -13.38
N ASN A 312 5.43 -4.70 -12.06
CA ASN A 312 6.50 -4.71 -11.08
C ASN A 312 7.26 -6.05 -11.00
N SER A 313 6.63 -7.17 -11.37
CA SER A 313 7.31 -8.48 -11.50
C SER A 313 8.02 -8.62 -12.86
N TRP A 314 7.34 -8.21 -13.93
CA TRP A 314 7.80 -8.33 -15.32
C TRP A 314 9.00 -7.44 -15.61
N SER A 315 9.03 -6.22 -15.08
CA SER A 315 10.18 -5.31 -15.17
C SER A 315 11.46 -5.97 -14.60
N ARG A 316 11.37 -6.59 -13.41
CA ARG A 316 12.49 -7.29 -12.76
C ARG A 316 12.96 -8.49 -13.58
N ARG A 317 12.02 -9.35 -14.01
CA ARG A 317 12.29 -10.52 -14.88
C ARG A 317 12.92 -10.12 -16.21
N THR A 318 12.48 -9.02 -16.81
CA THR A 318 12.99 -8.53 -18.10
C THR A 318 14.40 -7.95 -17.97
N ILE A 319 14.67 -7.16 -16.92
CA ILE A 319 16.02 -6.65 -16.64
C ILE A 319 16.99 -7.82 -16.32
N ALA A 320 16.53 -8.83 -15.58
CA ALA A 320 17.32 -10.05 -15.35
C ALA A 320 17.65 -10.78 -16.66
N LYS A 321 16.66 -11.02 -17.54
CA LYS A 321 16.90 -11.66 -18.86
C LYS A 321 17.83 -10.86 -19.77
N ILE A 322 17.72 -9.52 -19.79
CA ILE A 322 18.64 -8.65 -20.55
C ILE A 322 20.06 -8.74 -19.98
N ARG A 323 20.21 -8.81 -18.66
CA ARG A 323 21.52 -9.02 -18.01
C ARG A 323 22.10 -10.39 -18.37
N ALA A 324 21.34 -11.46 -18.26
CA ALA A 324 21.76 -12.81 -18.62
C ALA A 324 22.24 -12.89 -20.09
N ALA A 325 21.48 -12.32 -21.03
CA ALA A 325 21.86 -12.27 -22.45
C ALA A 325 23.06 -11.35 -22.77
N THR A 326 23.52 -10.54 -21.82
CA THR A 326 24.66 -9.60 -21.96
C THR A 326 25.89 -10.03 -21.15
N SER A 327 25.68 -10.91 -20.16
CA SER A 327 26.68 -11.45 -19.24
C SER A 327 26.84 -12.93 -19.59
N GLY A 328 27.64 -13.21 -20.62
CA GLY A 328 27.69 -14.54 -21.24
C GLY A 328 27.96 -15.65 -20.23
N SER A 329 27.03 -16.61 -20.15
CA SER A 329 27.06 -17.86 -19.35
C SER A 329 27.42 -17.70 -17.87
N ASP A 330 28.70 -17.51 -17.58
CA ASP A 330 29.31 -17.90 -16.30
C ASP A 330 29.04 -16.88 -15.18
N THR A 331 28.71 -15.64 -15.56
CA THR A 331 28.48 -14.54 -14.61
C THR A 331 27.10 -14.55 -13.96
N ASP A 332 26.16 -15.32 -14.50
CA ASP A 332 24.78 -15.41 -13.97
C ASP A 332 24.63 -16.46 -12.84
N ALA A 333 25.62 -17.35 -12.68
CA ALA A 333 25.73 -18.22 -11.50
C ALA A 333 26.12 -17.43 -10.24
N ALA A 334 26.97 -16.42 -10.39
CA ALA A 334 27.43 -15.56 -9.29
C ALA A 334 26.29 -14.69 -8.73
N THR A 335 25.49 -14.06 -9.60
CA THR A 335 24.34 -13.22 -9.19
C THR A 335 23.29 -14.01 -8.43
N LYS A 336 22.93 -15.22 -8.90
CA LYS A 336 22.02 -16.15 -8.21
C LYS A 336 22.59 -16.60 -6.86
N THR A 337 23.91 -16.77 -6.75
CA THR A 337 24.61 -17.09 -5.49
C THR A 337 24.67 -15.88 -4.53
N ALA A 338 24.71 -14.65 -5.03
CA ALA A 338 24.65 -13.43 -4.22
C ALA A 338 23.30 -13.28 -3.51
N GLU A 339 22.19 -13.44 -4.23
CA GLU A 339 20.83 -13.33 -3.67
C GLU A 339 20.57 -14.43 -2.61
N LYS A 340 21.03 -15.66 -2.87
CA LYS A 340 20.94 -16.80 -1.94
C LYS A 340 21.68 -16.59 -0.60
N LEU A 341 22.72 -15.74 -0.59
CA LEU A 341 23.52 -15.43 0.61
C LEU A 341 23.11 -14.12 1.31
N LEU A 342 22.25 -13.31 0.68
CA LEU A 342 21.60 -12.16 1.33
C LEU A 342 20.30 -12.57 2.06
N ALA A 343 19.77 -13.77 1.80
CA ALA A 343 18.68 -14.36 2.56
C ALA A 343 19.20 -14.97 3.89
N PRO A 344 18.61 -14.63 5.05
CA PRO A 344 19.06 -15.19 6.32
C PRO A 344 18.64 -16.66 6.48
N GLY A 345 19.63 -17.55 6.61
CA GLY A 345 19.49 -18.91 7.13
C GLY A 345 19.04 -19.99 6.13
N SER A 346 19.97 -20.49 5.32
CA SER A 346 19.81 -21.78 4.62
C SER A 346 21.12 -22.57 4.61
N GLN A 347 21.10 -23.78 5.19
CA GLN A 347 22.21 -24.72 5.15
C GLN A 347 22.31 -25.45 3.80
N SER A 348 23.46 -26.06 3.54
CA SER A 348 23.86 -26.61 2.23
C SER A 348 23.57 -28.11 2.08
N GLN A 349 22.82 -28.47 1.02
CA GLN A 349 22.87 -29.80 0.39
C GLN A 349 22.84 -29.64 -1.14
N PRO A 350 23.56 -30.49 -1.91
CA PRO A 350 23.59 -30.40 -3.38
C PRO A 350 22.61 -31.40 -4.03
N ALA A 351 21.47 -30.90 -4.53
CA ALA A 351 20.60 -31.65 -5.42
C ALA A 351 19.90 -30.72 -6.43
N LYS A 352 19.52 -31.32 -7.57
CA LYS A 352 18.80 -30.75 -8.73
C LYS A 352 18.10 -29.41 -8.47
N GLN A 353 18.68 -28.32 -8.99
CA GLN A 353 18.08 -27.00 -9.04
C GLN A 353 17.68 -26.68 -10.49
N GLU A 354 16.46 -27.07 -10.83
CA GLU A 354 15.70 -26.43 -11.92
C GLU A 354 15.33 -24.98 -11.51
N GLU A 355 14.79 -24.19 -12.44
CA GLU A 355 14.62 -22.73 -12.29
C GLU A 355 13.50 -22.29 -11.32
N GLU A 356 13.55 -22.71 -10.05
CA GLU A 356 12.73 -22.08 -9.00
C GLU A 356 13.19 -20.63 -8.78
N GLU A 357 12.35 -19.66 -9.19
CA GLU A 357 12.34 -18.33 -8.57
C GLU A 357 12.34 -18.49 -7.04
N PRO A 358 13.14 -17.72 -6.29
CA PRO A 358 13.27 -17.90 -4.85
C PRO A 358 11.88 -17.85 -4.21
N ARG A 359 11.43 -18.96 -3.60
CA ARG A 359 10.01 -19.22 -3.25
C ARG A 359 9.29 -18.04 -2.59
N ARG A 360 10.00 -17.25 -1.79
CA ARG A 360 9.54 -15.99 -1.18
C ARG A 360 8.99 -14.99 -2.20
N VAL A 361 9.63 -14.79 -3.35
CA VAL A 361 9.17 -13.88 -4.43
C VAL A 361 7.88 -14.40 -5.06
N ARG A 362 7.77 -15.71 -5.35
CA ARG A 362 6.55 -16.33 -5.90
C ARG A 362 5.38 -16.26 -4.91
N ILE A 363 5.66 -16.39 -3.61
CA ILE A 363 4.68 -16.18 -2.54
C ILE A 363 4.24 -14.72 -2.48
N ILE A 364 5.18 -13.76 -2.54
CA ILE A 364 4.87 -12.32 -2.51
C ILE A 364 4.06 -11.89 -3.73
N THR A 365 4.39 -12.34 -4.94
CA THR A 365 3.59 -11.99 -6.14
C THR A 365 2.19 -12.61 -6.07
N ASN A 366 2.05 -13.85 -5.63
CA ASN A 366 0.72 -14.46 -5.42
C ASN A 366 -0.08 -13.76 -4.31
N ALA A 367 0.55 -13.35 -3.21
CA ALA A 367 -0.13 -12.57 -2.16
C ALA A 367 -0.59 -11.19 -2.66
N LEU A 368 0.23 -10.51 -3.49
CA LEU A 368 -0.14 -9.24 -4.12
C LEU A 368 -1.29 -9.38 -5.13
N ARG A 369 -1.35 -10.49 -5.87
CA ARG A 369 -2.49 -10.83 -6.76
C ARG A 369 -3.78 -11.04 -5.97
N VAL A 370 -3.73 -11.79 -4.86
CA VAL A 370 -4.87 -12.00 -3.96
C VAL A 370 -5.31 -10.68 -3.33
N LEU A 371 -4.37 -9.81 -2.93
CA LEU A 371 -4.66 -8.49 -2.40
C LEU A 371 -5.36 -7.59 -3.43
N ALA A 372 -4.96 -7.64 -4.71
CA ALA A 372 -5.64 -6.90 -5.78
C ALA A 372 -7.11 -7.30 -5.95
N ILE A 373 -7.44 -8.59 -5.76
CA ILE A 373 -8.82 -9.09 -5.75
C ILE A 373 -9.55 -8.64 -4.47
N ALA A 374 -8.90 -8.72 -3.31
CA ALA A 374 -9.45 -8.31 -2.02
C ALA A 374 -9.75 -6.79 -1.93
N PHE A 375 -9.11 -5.96 -2.74
CA PHE A 375 -9.44 -4.53 -2.85
C PHE A 375 -10.77 -4.24 -3.56
N ILE A 376 -11.31 -5.16 -4.36
CA ILE A 376 -12.59 -4.96 -5.07
C ILE A 376 -13.75 -4.71 -4.07
N PRO A 377 -14.07 -5.62 -3.11
CA PRO A 377 -15.15 -5.39 -2.15
C PRO A 377 -14.91 -4.18 -1.22
N ILE A 378 -13.65 -3.80 -0.98
CA ILE A 378 -13.32 -2.56 -0.26
C ILE A 378 -13.72 -1.33 -1.08
N ALA A 379 -13.54 -1.37 -2.41
CA ALA A 379 -13.95 -0.30 -3.30
C ALA A 379 -15.46 -0.23 -3.56
N CYS A 380 -16.18 -1.36 -3.51
CA CYS A 380 -17.65 -1.37 -3.52
C CYS A 380 -18.28 -0.57 -2.36
N GLN A 381 -17.57 -0.44 -1.23
CA GLN A 381 -18.04 0.28 -0.05
C GLN A 381 -17.53 1.73 0.03
N ALA A 382 -16.84 2.22 -1.00
CA ALA A 382 -16.27 3.56 -1.07
C ALA A 382 -17.14 4.50 -1.93
N PRO A 383 -17.26 5.80 -1.58
CA PRO A 383 -17.77 6.83 -2.47
C PRO A 383 -17.04 6.86 -3.82
N GLY A 384 -17.76 7.16 -4.90
CA GLY A 384 -17.26 7.20 -6.27
C GLY A 384 -16.00 8.07 -6.44
N VAL A 385 -15.94 9.21 -5.75
CA VAL A 385 -14.76 10.10 -5.75
C VAL A 385 -13.49 9.42 -5.22
N LEU A 386 -13.60 8.49 -4.26
CA LEU A 386 -12.45 7.69 -3.81
C LEU A 386 -12.02 6.70 -4.89
N VAL A 387 -12.97 6.10 -5.63
CA VAL A 387 -12.66 5.18 -6.73
C VAL A 387 -11.98 5.93 -7.88
N VAL A 388 -12.43 7.15 -8.22
CA VAL A 388 -11.74 8.06 -9.18
C VAL A 388 -10.33 8.40 -8.70
N TYR A 389 -10.15 8.74 -7.42
CA TYR A 389 -8.83 9.00 -6.84
C TYR A 389 -7.91 7.77 -6.89
N TRP A 390 -8.40 6.59 -6.55
CA TRP A 390 -7.61 5.36 -6.54
C TRP A 390 -7.27 4.87 -7.96
N LEU A 391 -8.19 5.02 -8.92
CA LEU A 391 -7.95 4.77 -10.34
C LEU A 391 -6.87 5.71 -10.89
N SER A 392 -7.03 7.03 -10.75
CA SER A 392 -6.06 8.02 -11.24
C SER A 392 -4.66 7.84 -10.60
N SER A 393 -4.62 7.60 -9.28
CA SER A 393 -3.40 7.27 -8.51
C SER A 393 -2.76 5.94 -8.96
N GLY A 394 -3.56 4.94 -9.35
CA GLY A 394 -3.09 3.67 -9.92
C GLY A 394 -2.58 3.78 -11.37
N ILE A 395 -3.23 4.59 -12.20
CA ILE A 395 -2.83 4.90 -13.59
C ILE A 395 -1.50 5.65 -13.57
N TYR A 396 -1.34 6.64 -12.67
CA TYR A 396 -0.06 7.31 -12.44
C TYR A 396 1.05 6.30 -12.14
N THR A 397 0.79 5.35 -11.23
CA THR A 397 1.76 4.32 -10.83
C THR A 397 2.13 3.41 -12.01
N LEU A 398 1.16 3.05 -12.86
CA LEU A 398 1.37 2.22 -14.04
C LEU A 398 2.21 2.96 -15.10
N LEU A 399 1.87 4.23 -15.38
CA LEU A 399 2.56 5.10 -16.33
C LEU A 399 4.00 5.39 -15.86
N GLN A 400 4.18 5.79 -14.60
CA GLN A 400 5.48 6.05 -13.98
C GLN A 400 6.40 4.82 -14.10
N ASN A 401 5.93 3.64 -13.71
CA ASN A 401 6.71 2.41 -13.80
C ASN A 401 7.03 2.02 -15.25
N SER A 402 6.08 2.21 -16.18
CA SER A 402 6.26 1.90 -17.61
C SER A 402 7.30 2.82 -18.27
N LEU A 403 7.17 4.14 -18.10
CA LEU A 403 8.11 5.13 -18.64
C LEU A 403 9.53 4.89 -18.09
N LEU A 404 9.65 4.67 -16.79
CA LEU A 404 10.94 4.42 -16.15
C LEU A 404 11.58 3.09 -16.59
N ALA A 405 10.81 2.03 -16.79
CA ALA A 405 11.31 0.76 -17.32
C ALA A 405 11.76 0.86 -18.79
N VAL A 406 11.06 1.65 -19.61
CA VAL A 406 11.48 1.96 -20.99
C VAL A 406 12.78 2.76 -21.02
N LEU A 407 12.94 3.75 -20.13
CA LEU A 407 14.17 4.53 -19.99
C LEU A 407 15.35 3.65 -19.52
N ASP A 408 15.15 2.78 -18.53
CA ASP A 408 16.16 1.80 -18.09
C ASP A 408 16.61 0.93 -19.27
N ARG A 409 15.66 0.30 -19.98
CA ARG A 409 15.92 -0.58 -21.14
C ARG A 409 16.69 0.15 -22.24
N ARG A 410 16.32 1.39 -22.58
CA ARG A 410 17.07 2.23 -23.53
C ARG A 410 18.50 2.47 -23.05
N SER A 411 18.71 2.75 -21.76
CA SER A 411 20.05 3.00 -21.21
C SER A 411 20.96 1.75 -21.23
N GLU A 412 20.42 0.56 -20.92
CA GLU A 412 21.20 -0.69 -20.97
C GLU A 412 21.56 -1.11 -22.40
N LEU A 413 20.67 -0.88 -23.38
CA LEU A 413 20.97 -1.12 -24.79
C LEU A 413 22.13 -0.24 -25.28
N VAL A 414 22.16 1.05 -24.90
CA VAL A 414 23.27 1.97 -25.25
C VAL A 414 24.59 1.55 -24.57
N LYS A 415 24.56 1.13 -23.30
CA LYS A 415 25.77 0.57 -22.63
C LYS A 415 26.27 -0.68 -23.35
N THR A 416 25.36 -1.57 -23.75
CA THR A 416 25.69 -2.84 -24.43
C THR A 416 26.28 -2.62 -25.81
N ALA A 417 25.72 -1.70 -26.59
CA ALA A 417 26.28 -1.31 -27.90
C ALA A 417 27.71 -0.77 -27.76
N ARG A 418 27.95 0.16 -26.83
CA ARG A 418 29.29 0.70 -26.54
C ARG A 418 30.28 -0.39 -26.07
N LYS A 419 29.84 -1.32 -25.22
CA LYS A 419 30.68 -2.46 -24.79
C LYS A 419 31.09 -3.35 -25.97
N ARG A 420 30.18 -3.64 -26.91
CA ARG A 420 30.48 -4.42 -28.12
C ARG A 420 31.49 -3.70 -29.02
N GLN A 421 31.33 -2.40 -29.24
CA GLN A 421 32.28 -1.59 -30.03
C GLN A 421 33.70 -1.61 -29.41
N LEU A 422 33.82 -1.47 -28.09
CA LEU A 422 35.11 -1.54 -27.39
C LEU A 422 35.77 -2.92 -27.51
N LEU A 423 34.99 -4.01 -27.42
CA LEU A 423 35.52 -5.37 -27.60
C LEU A 423 35.99 -5.60 -29.05
N GLN A 424 35.26 -5.10 -30.04
CA GLN A 424 35.68 -5.17 -31.44
C GLN A 424 36.99 -4.39 -31.68
N GLN A 425 37.14 -3.20 -31.09
CA GLN A 425 38.40 -2.43 -31.13
C GLN A 425 39.58 -3.11 -30.39
N GLN A 426 39.30 -4.00 -29.43
CA GLN A 426 40.31 -4.83 -28.76
C GLN A 426 40.64 -6.11 -29.51
N GLN A 427 39.79 -6.54 -30.46
CA GLN A 427 40.03 -7.69 -31.34
C GLN A 427 40.67 -7.28 -32.68
N SER A 428 40.69 -5.99 -33.00
CA SER A 428 41.33 -5.41 -34.18
C SER A 428 42.67 -4.71 -33.86
N ARG A 429 43.35 -5.13 -32.78
CA ARG A 429 44.62 -4.61 -32.28
C ARG A 429 45.47 -5.76 -31.76
#